data_AF-A0A167H670-F1
#
_entry.id   AF-A0A167H670-F1
#
_cell.length_a   1.000
_cell.length_b   1.000
_cell.length_c   1.000
_cell.angle_alpha   90.00
_cell.angle_beta   90.00
_cell.angle_gamma   90.00
#
_symmetry.space_group_name_H-M   'P 1'
#
loop_
_entity.id
_entity.type
_entity.pdbx_description
1 polymer ?
#
loop_
_entity_poly.entity_id
_entity_poly.type
_entity_poly.pdbx_seq_one_letter_code
_entity_poly.pdbx_strand_id
1 'polypeptide(L)'
;MITNETLEKLHVKLEELRRLNKISYRKLGEVIDYSGEGINKALKKFTLSIGQINQISKKYGFLDEIKSIVVKFNELDELSSYSNSERLTEDQVKTFALIFNKHYNQLKDDPIIHNKLRALIEKAKFDELVAILPSLFESKKNYIKSDSNSSTEK
;
A
#
# COMPACT_ATOMS: atom_id res chain seq x y z
N MET A 1 7.96 -10.08 4.92
CA MET A 1 8.80 -9.49 5.98
C MET A 1 8.36 -8.04 6.11
N ILE A 2 8.01 -7.54 7.29
CA ILE A 2 7.54 -6.14 7.40
C ILE A 2 8.72 -5.20 7.19
N THR A 3 8.61 -4.31 6.21
CA THR A 3 9.67 -3.34 5.88
C THR A 3 9.76 -2.23 6.93
N ASN A 4 10.92 -1.58 7.04
CA ASN A 4 11.08 -0.40 7.91
C ASN A 4 10.06 0.69 7.56
N GLU A 5 9.78 0.91 6.27
CA GLU A 5 8.77 1.87 5.82
C GLU A 5 7.36 1.52 6.33
N THR A 6 7.00 0.23 6.32
CA THR A 6 5.71 -0.22 6.87
C THR A 6 5.64 0.08 8.37
N LEU A 7 6.73 -0.19 9.09
CA LEU A 7 6.79 0.07 10.53
C LEU A 7 6.64 1.57 10.83
N GLU A 8 7.29 2.45 10.08
CA GLU A 8 7.14 3.90 10.22
C GLU A 8 5.68 4.34 10.01
N LYS A 9 5.00 3.86 8.96
CA LYS A 9 3.59 4.21 8.71
C LYS A 9 2.66 3.68 9.80
N LEU A 10 2.95 2.51 10.40
CA LEU A 10 2.21 2.02 11.57
C LEU A 10 2.34 2.95 12.78
N HIS A 11 3.54 3.48 13.03
CA HIS A 11 3.75 4.46 14.10
C HIS A 11 3.01 5.78 13.83
N VAL A 12 3.08 6.29 12.60
CA VAL A 12 2.34 7.49 12.20
C VAL A 12 0.83 7.30 12.39
N LYS A 13 0.29 6.15 11.96
CA LYS A 13 -1.12 5.85 12.14
C LYS A 13 -1.50 5.70 13.61
N LEU A 14 -0.68 5.04 14.40
CA LEU A 14 -0.93 4.90 15.84
C LEU A 14 -0.96 6.26 16.54
N GLU A 15 -0.07 7.19 16.16
CA GLU A 15 -0.07 8.56 16.69
C GLU A 15 -1.31 9.35 16.25
N GLU A 16 -1.76 9.19 15.00
CA GLU A 16 -3.00 9.80 14.51
C GLU A 16 -4.22 9.30 15.31
N LEU A 17 -4.37 7.97 15.45
CA LEU A 17 -5.46 7.34 16.18
C LEU A 17 -5.46 7.74 17.66
N ARG A 18 -4.28 7.82 18.28
CA ARG A 18 -4.12 8.33 19.64
C ARG A 18 -4.69 9.75 19.76
N ARG A 19 -4.34 10.65 18.83
CA ARG A 19 -4.81 12.05 18.83
C ARG A 19 -6.32 12.13 18.63
N LEU A 20 -6.84 11.41 17.64
CA LEU A 20 -8.29 11.38 17.33
C LEU A 20 -9.11 10.90 18.54
N ASN A 21 -8.61 9.88 19.24
CA ASN A 21 -9.28 9.30 20.41
C ASN A 21 -8.89 9.98 21.73
N LYS A 22 -8.13 11.09 21.68
CA LYS A 22 -7.67 11.87 22.85
C LYS A 22 -6.99 11.01 23.93
N ILE A 23 -6.23 9.99 23.50
CA ILE A 23 -5.50 9.09 24.41
C ILE A 23 -4.17 9.75 24.78
N SER A 24 -3.84 9.79 26.07
CA SER A 24 -2.54 10.34 26.49
C SER A 24 -1.42 9.32 26.26
N TYR A 25 -0.19 9.81 26.07
CA TYR A 25 0.97 8.92 25.95
C TYR A 25 1.15 8.01 27.18
N ARG A 26 0.81 8.50 28.38
CA ARG A 26 0.83 7.68 29.61
C ARG A 26 -0.08 6.47 29.49
N LYS A 27 -1.32 6.67 29.02
CA LYS A 27 -2.30 5.59 28.82
C LYS A 27 -1.82 4.56 27.79
N LEU A 28 -1.18 4.99 26.69
CA LEU A 28 -0.55 4.05 25.75
C LEU A 28 0.58 3.25 26.43
N GLY A 29 1.38 3.94 27.24
CA GLY A 29 2.51 3.35 27.97
C GLY A 29 2.09 2.28 28.97
N GLU A 30 0.98 2.51 29.69
CA GLU A 30 0.38 1.54 30.63
C GLU A 30 0.05 0.19 29.96
N VAL A 31 -0.16 0.15 28.64
CA VAL A 31 -0.47 -1.11 27.91
C VAL A 31 0.77 -1.99 27.70
N ILE A 32 1.94 -1.38 27.56
CA ILE A 32 3.18 -2.07 27.18
C ILE A 32 4.31 -1.86 28.20
N ASP A 33 3.93 -1.47 29.42
CA ASP A 33 4.82 -1.17 30.53
C ASP A 33 5.91 -0.14 30.19
N TYR A 34 5.48 0.96 29.55
CA TYR A 34 6.32 2.09 29.16
C TYR A 34 5.90 3.38 29.88
N SER A 35 6.87 4.27 30.09
CA SER A 35 6.56 5.63 30.51
C SER A 35 5.91 6.41 29.36
N GLY A 36 5.06 7.39 29.69
CA GLY A 36 4.45 8.26 28.67
C GLY A 36 5.47 9.06 27.86
N GLU A 37 6.55 9.51 28.49
CA GLU A 37 7.68 10.15 27.80
C GLU A 37 8.41 9.15 26.87
N GLY A 38 8.56 7.91 27.32
CA GLY A 38 9.10 6.82 26.51
C GLY A 38 8.27 6.56 25.25
N ILE A 39 6.94 6.53 25.36
CA ILE A 39 6.04 6.37 24.20
C ILE A 39 6.20 7.53 23.22
N ASN A 40 6.18 8.77 23.70
CA ASN A 40 6.34 9.96 22.86
C ASN A 40 7.64 9.89 22.05
N LYS A 41 8.75 9.51 22.69
CA LYS A 41 10.04 9.32 22.01
C LYS A 41 9.99 8.15 21.02
N ALA A 42 9.42 7.02 21.42
CA ALA A 42 9.36 5.81 20.60
C ALA A 42 8.51 6.01 19.33
N LEU A 43 7.38 6.73 19.44
CA LEU A 43 6.54 7.07 18.29
C LEU A 43 7.26 8.00 17.30
N LYS A 44 8.00 8.99 17.79
CA LYS A 44 8.78 9.91 16.94
C LYS A 44 9.99 9.27 16.28
N LYS A 45 10.60 8.28 16.93
CA LYS A 45 11.80 7.58 16.46
C LYS A 45 11.50 6.24 15.80
N PHE A 46 10.22 5.88 15.68
CA PHE A 46 9.76 4.63 15.07
C PHE A 46 10.36 3.36 15.71
N THR A 47 10.52 3.35 17.04
CA THR A 47 11.21 2.27 17.77
C THR A 47 10.29 1.29 18.48
N LEU A 48 8.96 1.44 18.41
CA LEU A 48 8.05 0.42 18.93
C LEU A 48 8.08 -0.80 18.01
N SER A 49 8.15 -1.97 18.61
CA SER A 49 7.98 -3.22 17.88
C SER A 49 6.54 -3.38 17.40
N ILE A 50 6.34 -4.19 16.35
CA ILE A 50 5.01 -4.58 15.87
C ILE A 50 4.19 -5.23 16.99
N GLY A 51 4.83 -6.01 17.86
CA GLY A 51 4.17 -6.63 19.02
C GLY A 51 3.58 -5.58 19.97
N GLN A 52 4.33 -4.53 20.27
CA GLN A 52 3.87 -3.42 21.11
C GLN A 52 2.74 -2.62 20.43
N ILE A 53 2.87 -2.32 19.14
CA ILE A 53 1.82 -1.65 18.36
C ILE A 53 0.54 -2.49 18.38
N ASN A 54 0.64 -3.82 18.20
CA ASN A 54 -0.51 -4.72 18.24
C ASN A 54 -1.18 -4.77 19.62
N GLN A 55 -0.40 -4.79 20.71
CA GLN A 55 -0.95 -4.76 22.07
C GLN A 55 -1.74 -3.48 22.32
N ILE A 56 -1.17 -2.32 21.97
CA ILE A 56 -1.85 -1.03 22.06
C ILE A 56 -3.13 -1.03 21.21
N SER A 57 -3.02 -1.48 19.97
CA SER A 57 -4.13 -1.47 19.02
C SER A 57 -5.27 -2.37 19.48
N LYS A 58 -4.96 -3.54 20.05
CA LYS A 58 -5.96 -4.43 20.64
C LYS A 58 -6.67 -3.80 21.84
N LYS A 59 -5.92 -3.09 22.71
CA LYS A 59 -6.49 -2.45 23.90
C LYS A 59 -7.49 -1.34 23.56
N TYR A 60 -7.22 -0.58 22.50
CA TYR A 60 -8.03 0.59 22.12
C TYR A 60 -8.95 0.35 20.91
N GLY A 61 -8.99 -0.86 20.36
CA GLY A 61 -9.87 -1.19 19.24
C GLY A 61 -9.40 -0.70 17.87
N PHE A 62 -8.10 -0.48 17.68
CA PHE A 62 -7.48 0.02 16.43
C PHE A 62 -6.96 -1.09 15.51
N LEU A 63 -7.31 -2.35 15.80
CA LEU A 63 -6.70 -3.49 15.12
C LEU A 63 -7.00 -3.50 13.62
N ASP A 64 -8.18 -3.07 13.20
CA ASP A 64 -8.57 -3.14 11.79
C ASP A 64 -7.86 -2.06 10.96
N GLU A 65 -7.70 -0.86 11.51
CA GLU A 65 -6.95 0.23 10.88
C GLU A 65 -5.47 -0.12 10.73
N ILE A 66 -4.89 -0.74 11.76
CA ILE A 66 -3.47 -1.15 11.78
C ILE A 66 -3.23 -2.35 10.86
N LYS A 67 -4.13 -3.35 10.87
CA LYS A 67 -4.07 -4.49 9.94
C LYS A 67 -4.24 -4.05 8.49
N SER A 68 -5.13 -3.09 8.22
CA SER A 68 -5.32 -2.54 6.87
C SER A 68 -4.02 -1.99 6.29
N ILE A 69 -3.19 -1.32 7.11
CA ILE A 69 -1.86 -0.86 6.69
C ILE A 69 -0.94 -2.03 6.36
N VAL A 70 -0.84 -3.04 7.25
CA VAL A 70 0.03 -4.20 7.02
C VAL A 70 -0.38 -4.96 5.75
N VAL A 71 -1.68 -5.23 5.57
CA VAL A 71 -2.22 -5.91 4.38
C VAL A 71 -1.89 -5.11 3.14
N LYS A 72 -2.17 -3.81 3.15
CA LYS A 72 -1.87 -2.91 2.03
C LYS A 72 -0.39 -2.92 1.65
N PHE A 73 0.52 -2.92 2.61
CA PHE A 73 1.94 -2.94 2.30
C PHE A 73 2.42 -4.29 1.80
N ASN A 74 1.94 -5.39 2.37
CA ASN A 74 2.26 -6.72 1.85
C ASN A 74 1.76 -6.86 0.40
N GLU A 75 0.57 -6.35 0.10
CA GLU A 75 0.03 -6.30 -1.26
C GLU A 75 0.93 -5.46 -2.19
N LEU A 76 1.41 -4.30 -1.76
CA LEU A 76 2.33 -3.46 -2.56
C LEU A 76 3.71 -4.10 -2.76
N ASP A 77 4.24 -4.78 -1.74
CA ASP A 77 5.52 -5.51 -1.78
C ASP A 77 5.45 -6.71 -2.73
N GLU A 78 4.32 -7.44 -2.68
CA GLU A 78 4.02 -8.53 -3.60
C GLU A 78 3.94 -8.02 -5.05
N LEU A 79 3.30 -6.86 -5.26
CA LEU A 79 3.21 -6.24 -6.57
C LEU A 79 4.57 -5.77 -7.09
N SER A 80 5.42 -5.22 -6.23
CA SER A 80 6.81 -4.90 -6.58
C SER A 80 7.60 -6.17 -6.96
N SER A 81 7.45 -7.24 -6.20
CA SER A 81 8.09 -8.54 -6.49
C SER A 81 7.69 -9.09 -7.86
N TYR A 82 6.39 -9.02 -8.19
CA TYR A 82 5.89 -9.42 -9.50
C TYR A 82 6.37 -8.51 -10.64
N SER A 83 6.53 -7.20 -10.39
CA SER A 83 7.07 -6.27 -11.39
C SER A 83 8.50 -6.60 -11.81
N ASN A 84 9.30 -7.10 -10.87
CA ASN A 84 10.69 -7.48 -11.09
C ASN A 84 10.87 -8.91 -11.64
N SER A 85 9.86 -9.77 -11.60
CA SER A 85 9.96 -11.15 -12.11
C SER A 85 9.92 -11.20 -13.64
N GLU A 86 10.81 -11.93 -14.31
CA GLU A 86 10.79 -12.04 -15.78
C GLU A 86 9.52 -12.72 -16.34
N ARG A 87 8.91 -13.63 -15.56
CA ARG A 87 7.71 -14.39 -15.94
C ARG A 87 6.75 -14.50 -14.75
N LEU A 88 5.45 -14.38 -15.03
CA LEU A 88 4.37 -14.60 -14.07
C LEU A 88 3.47 -15.71 -14.58
N THR A 89 2.94 -16.51 -13.65
CA THR A 89 1.85 -17.47 -13.92
C THR A 89 0.53 -16.73 -14.09
N GLU A 90 -0.47 -17.37 -14.70
CA GLU A 90 -1.81 -16.81 -14.88
C GLU A 90 -2.43 -16.31 -13.56
N ASP A 91 -2.36 -17.11 -12.50
CA ASP A 91 -2.89 -16.74 -11.18
C ASP A 91 -2.17 -15.54 -10.57
N GLN A 92 -0.86 -15.43 -10.79
CA GLN A 92 -0.07 -14.26 -10.37
C GLN A 92 -0.44 -13.01 -11.16
N VAL A 93 -0.77 -13.13 -12.45
CA VAL A 93 -1.26 -12.00 -13.25
C VAL A 93 -2.63 -11.53 -12.74
N LYS A 94 -3.55 -12.45 -12.43
CA LYS A 94 -4.86 -12.11 -11.84
C LYS A 94 -4.68 -11.41 -10.49
N THR A 95 -3.81 -11.93 -9.64
CA THR A 95 -3.48 -11.35 -8.33
C THR A 95 -2.86 -9.95 -8.48
N PHE A 96 -1.89 -9.79 -9.39
CA PHE A 96 -1.27 -8.51 -9.71
C PHE A 96 -2.30 -7.46 -10.15
N ALA A 97 -3.20 -7.81 -11.05
CA ALA A 97 -4.24 -6.90 -11.55
C ALA A 97 -5.23 -6.49 -10.45
N LEU A 98 -5.64 -7.42 -9.58
CA LEU A 98 -6.53 -7.15 -8.45
C LEU A 98 -5.88 -6.18 -7.44
N ILE A 99 -4.62 -6.42 -7.08
CA ILE A 99 -3.88 -5.56 -6.16
C ILE A 99 -3.68 -4.17 -6.78
N PHE A 100 -3.30 -4.11 -8.07
CA PHE A 100 -3.13 -2.85 -8.79
C PHE A 100 -4.43 -2.04 -8.79
N ASN A 101 -5.57 -2.66 -9.09
CA ASN A 101 -6.88 -2.00 -9.09
C ASN A 101 -7.22 -1.45 -7.70
N LYS A 102 -7.03 -2.27 -6.65
CA LYS A 102 -7.31 -1.90 -5.26
C LYS A 102 -6.53 -0.66 -4.81
N HIS A 103 -5.31 -0.48 -5.30
CA HIS A 103 -4.42 0.63 -4.93
C HIS A 103 -4.18 1.64 -6.07
N TYR A 104 -5.02 1.64 -7.10
CA TYR A 104 -4.82 2.40 -8.34
C TYR A 104 -4.38 3.85 -8.12
N ASN A 105 -5.08 4.60 -7.25
CA ASN A 105 -4.78 6.03 -7.03
C ASN A 105 -3.35 6.30 -6.51
N GLN A 106 -2.71 5.31 -5.89
CA GLN A 106 -1.35 5.41 -5.37
C GLN A 106 -0.30 4.87 -6.34
N LEU A 107 -0.72 3.97 -7.23
CA LEU A 107 0.15 3.28 -8.17
C LEU A 107 0.11 3.87 -9.58
N LYS A 108 -0.89 4.72 -9.88
CA LYS A 108 -1.16 5.29 -11.21
C LYS A 108 0.03 6.04 -11.84
N ASP A 109 0.95 6.49 -11.00
CA ASP A 109 2.13 7.28 -11.39
C ASP A 109 3.43 6.45 -11.31
N ASP A 110 3.37 5.15 -11.00
CA ASP A 110 4.54 4.25 -10.95
C ASP A 110 4.81 3.62 -12.33
N PRO A 111 5.88 4.04 -13.03
CA PRO A 111 6.14 3.58 -14.39
C PRO A 111 6.55 2.11 -14.47
N ILE A 112 7.17 1.55 -13.43
CA ILE A 112 7.64 0.14 -13.42
C ILE A 112 6.42 -0.78 -13.38
N ILE A 113 5.50 -0.50 -12.46
CA ILE A 113 4.27 -1.24 -12.29
C ILE A 113 3.38 -1.14 -13.54
N HIS A 114 3.25 0.05 -14.11
CA HIS A 114 2.47 0.28 -15.32
C HIS A 114 3.02 -0.46 -16.54
N ASN A 115 4.34 -0.39 -16.77
CA ASN A 115 4.97 -1.08 -17.88
C ASN A 115 4.85 -2.60 -17.72
N LYS A 116 4.91 -3.11 -16.48
CA LYS A 116 4.66 -4.52 -16.23
C LYS A 116 3.23 -4.91 -16.57
N LEU A 117 2.24 -4.17 -16.07
CA LEU A 117 0.83 -4.45 -16.35
C LEU A 117 0.57 -4.46 -17.86
N ARG A 118 1.13 -3.49 -18.59
CA ARG A 118 1.03 -3.41 -20.05
C ARG A 118 1.63 -4.64 -20.73
N ALA A 119 2.85 -5.02 -20.36
CA ALA A 119 3.53 -6.19 -20.93
C ALA A 119 2.77 -7.50 -20.63
N LEU A 120 2.11 -7.60 -19.47
CA LEU A 120 1.27 -8.74 -19.11
C LEU A 120 -0.01 -8.76 -19.94
N ILE A 121 -0.69 -7.63 -20.12
CA ILE A 121 -1.88 -7.52 -20.98
C ILE A 121 -1.54 -7.92 -22.43
N GLU A 122 -0.41 -7.46 -22.96
CA GLU A 122 0.03 -7.73 -24.34
C GLU A 122 0.43 -9.19 -24.56
N LYS A 123 1.14 -9.82 -23.62
CA LYS A 123 1.62 -11.20 -23.77
C LYS A 123 0.51 -12.23 -23.65
N ALA A 124 -0.53 -11.90 -22.91
CA ALA A 124 -1.30 -12.93 -22.27
C ALA A 124 -2.61 -13.25 -23.04
N LYS A 125 -3.00 -12.46 -24.06
CA LYS A 125 -4.26 -12.65 -24.82
C LYS A 125 -5.48 -12.88 -23.90
N PHE A 126 -5.47 -12.29 -22.70
CA PHE A 126 -6.52 -12.48 -21.70
C PHE A 126 -7.69 -11.55 -22.01
N ASP A 127 -8.57 -12.00 -22.90
CA ASP A 127 -9.89 -11.39 -23.08
C ASP A 127 -10.67 -11.34 -21.74
N GLU A 128 -10.35 -12.22 -20.78
CA GLU A 128 -10.92 -12.21 -19.42
C GLU A 128 -10.34 -11.12 -18.50
N LEU A 129 -9.06 -10.75 -18.62
CA LEU A 129 -8.52 -9.62 -17.85
C LEU A 129 -9.14 -8.31 -18.33
N VAL A 130 -9.38 -8.19 -19.65
CA VAL A 130 -10.08 -7.04 -20.26
C VAL A 130 -11.50 -6.86 -19.70
N ALA A 131 -12.15 -7.95 -19.26
CA ALA A 131 -13.46 -7.92 -18.60
C ALA A 131 -13.41 -7.50 -17.12
N ILE A 132 -12.28 -7.64 -16.43
CA ILE A 132 -12.03 -7.13 -15.06
C ILE A 132 -11.50 -5.68 -15.10
N LEU A 133 -10.85 -5.31 -16.22
CA LEU A 133 -10.27 -4.01 -16.53
C LEU A 133 -11.22 -2.85 -16.92
N PRO A 134 -12.57 -2.94 -17.07
CA PRO A 134 -13.39 -1.79 -17.47
C PRO A 134 -13.29 -0.60 -16.51
N SER A 135 -13.05 -0.82 -15.21
CA SER A 135 -12.76 0.27 -14.25
C SER A 135 -11.33 0.83 -14.35
N LEU A 136 -10.40 0.09 -14.94
CA LEU A 136 -8.99 0.44 -15.10
C LEU A 136 -8.70 1.27 -16.38
N PHE A 137 -9.57 1.20 -17.39
CA PHE A 137 -9.43 1.92 -18.66
C PHE A 137 -10.50 2.98 -18.94
N GLU A 138 -11.47 3.25 -18.07
CA GLU A 138 -12.31 4.46 -18.18
C GLU A 138 -11.47 5.76 -18.01
N SER A 139 -10.25 5.67 -17.46
CA SER A 139 -9.26 6.76 -17.49
C SER A 139 -8.55 6.92 -18.86
N LYS A 140 -8.69 5.96 -19.78
CA LYS A 140 -8.03 5.96 -21.10
C LYS A 140 -8.58 6.99 -22.07
N LYS A 141 -9.72 7.65 -21.77
CA LYS A 141 -10.15 8.84 -22.54
C LYS A 141 -9.30 10.08 -22.27
N ASN A 142 -8.55 10.14 -21.17
CA ASN A 142 -7.75 11.31 -20.81
C ASN A 142 -6.24 11.13 -20.96
N TYR A 143 -5.70 9.90 -20.92
CA TYR A 143 -4.24 9.70 -20.99
C TYR A 143 -3.66 9.53 -22.41
N ILE A 144 -4.46 9.10 -23.40
CA ILE A 144 -3.97 8.98 -24.80
C ILE A 144 -3.94 10.34 -25.52
N LYS A 145 -4.65 11.35 -25.01
CA LYS A 145 -4.67 12.69 -25.63
C LYS A 145 -3.44 13.55 -25.30
N SER A 146 -2.65 13.22 -24.28
CA SER A 146 -1.49 14.04 -23.90
C SER A 146 -0.21 13.73 -24.69
N ASP A 147 -0.03 12.49 -25.17
CA ASP A 147 1.19 12.11 -25.91
C ASP A 147 1.02 12.13 -27.45
N SER A 148 -0.17 12.46 -27.96
CA SER A 148 -0.41 12.55 -29.41
C SER A 148 -0.18 13.96 -30.00
N ASN A 149 0.28 14.93 -29.22
CA ASN A 149 0.59 16.30 -29.69
C ASN A 149 2.10 16.64 -29.69
N SER A 150 2.96 15.64 -29.78
CA SER A 150 4.39 15.85 -30.06
C SER A 150 4.86 14.92 -31.17
N SER A 151 4.38 15.15 -32.41
CA SER A 151 5.07 14.85 -33.67
C SER A 151 4.12 14.99 -34.86
N THR A 152 4.03 16.21 -35.38
CA THR A 152 3.91 16.52 -36.82
C THR A 152 4.73 17.78 -37.01
N GLU A 153 6.03 17.63 -37.26
CA GLU A 153 6.65 17.69 -38.60
C GLU A 153 6.40 19.01 -39.34
N LYS A 154 7.52 19.74 -39.49
CA LYS A 154 7.95 20.64 -40.58
C LYS A 154 7.21 21.95 -40.83
#